data_AF-X6RHI2-F1
#
_entry.id   AF-X6RHI2-F1
#
_cell.length_a   1.000
_cell.length_b   1.000
_cell.length_c   1.000
_cell.angle_alpha   90.00
_cell.angle_beta   90.00
_cell.angle_gamma   90.00
#
_symmetry.space_group_name_H-M   'P 1'
#
loop_
_entity.id
_entity.type
_entity.pdbx_description
1 polymer ?
#
loop_
_entity_poly.entity_id
_entity_poly.type
_entity_poly.pdbx_seq_one_letter_code
_entity_poly.pdbx_strand_id
1 'polypeptide(L)'
;MRLSALLALASKVTLPPHYRYGMSPPGSVADKRKNPPWIRRRPVVVEPISDEDWYLFCGDTVEILEGKDAGKQGKVVQVIRQRNWVVVGGLNTHYRYI
;
A
#
# COMPACT_ATOMS: atom_id res chain seq x y z
N MET A 1 -20.93 2.43 -24.00
CA MET A 1 -19.91 1.58 -23.32
C MET A 1 -18.65 2.42 -23.19
N ARG A 2 -18.23 2.70 -21.95
CA ARG A 2 -17.26 3.77 -21.65
C ARG A 2 -15.83 3.27 -21.92
N LEU A 3 -15.09 3.93 -22.81
CA LEU A 3 -13.65 3.71 -23.04
C LEU A 3 -12.85 3.65 -21.73
N SER A 4 -13.31 4.34 -20.67
CA SER A 4 -12.73 4.29 -19.33
C SER A 4 -12.71 2.89 -18.71
N ALA A 5 -13.71 2.03 -18.96
CA ALA A 5 -13.75 0.68 -18.42
C ALA A 5 -12.73 -0.24 -19.11
N LEU A 6 -12.53 -0.09 -20.43
CA LEU A 6 -11.50 -0.82 -21.18
C LEU A 6 -10.09 -0.36 -20.80
N LEU A 7 -9.88 0.94 -20.62
CA LEU A 7 -8.62 1.50 -20.11
C LEU A 7 -8.33 1.04 -18.67
N ALA A 8 -9.34 0.98 -17.81
CA ALA A 8 -9.23 0.45 -16.45
C ALA A 8 -8.96 -1.06 -16.41
N LEU A 9 -9.41 -1.82 -17.42
CA LEU A 9 -9.07 -3.23 -17.57
C LEU A 9 -7.65 -3.41 -18.11
N ALA A 10 -7.23 -2.60 -19.08
CA ALA A 10 -5.88 -2.60 -19.62
C ALA A 10 -4.83 -2.15 -18.59
N SER A 11 -5.22 -1.38 -17.58
CA SER A 11 -4.37 -0.99 -16.46
C SER A 11 -4.30 -2.01 -15.33
N LYS A 12 -5.03 -3.13 -15.39
CA LYS A 12 -4.82 -4.25 -14.45
C LYS A 12 -3.45 -4.87 -14.71
N VAL A 13 -2.45 -4.36 -14.00
CA VAL A 13 -1.10 -4.93 -13.93
C VAL A 13 -1.24 -6.38 -13.48
N THR A 14 -0.92 -7.32 -14.37
CA THR A 14 -0.83 -8.74 -14.04
C THR A 14 0.44 -8.97 -13.22
N LEU A 15 0.28 -9.06 -11.91
CA LEU A 15 1.39 -9.24 -10.99
C LEU A 15 1.80 -10.72 -10.91
N PRO A 16 3.10 -11.02 -10.72
CA PRO A 16 3.57 -12.39 -10.56
C PRO A 16 2.87 -13.11 -9.39
N PRO A 17 2.74 -14.45 -9.47
CA PRO A 17 2.39 -15.25 -8.31
C PRO A 17 3.38 -14.94 -7.17
N HIS A 18 2.88 -14.69 -5.95
CA HIS A 18 3.68 -14.33 -4.77
C HIS A 18 4.31 -12.92 -4.76
N TYR A 19 3.77 -12.00 -5.56
CA TYR A 19 4.15 -10.58 -5.50
C TYR A 19 3.91 -9.99 -4.11
N ARG A 20 4.93 -9.33 -3.53
CA ARG A 20 4.80 -8.62 -2.25
C ARG A 20 4.60 -7.15 -2.50
N TYR A 21 3.41 -6.69 -2.14
CA TYR A 21 3.07 -5.28 -2.16
C TYR A 21 3.99 -4.47 -1.25
N GLY A 22 4.40 -3.31 -1.75
CA GLY A 22 5.20 -2.31 -1.04
C GLY A 22 4.75 -0.90 -1.38
N MET A 23 5.50 0.08 -0.90
CA MET A 23 5.31 1.51 -1.21
C MET A 23 5.98 1.95 -2.52
N SER A 24 6.79 1.09 -3.15
CA SER A 24 7.42 1.41 -4.44
C SER A 24 6.43 1.20 -5.58
N PRO A 25 6.39 2.08 -6.60
CA PRO A 25 5.53 1.89 -7.76
C PRO A 25 5.83 0.55 -8.46
N PRO A 26 4.79 -0.20 -8.90
CA PRO A 26 4.99 -1.44 -9.63
C PRO A 26 5.89 -1.25 -10.85
N GLY A 27 6.84 -2.16 -11.04
CA GLY A 27 7.78 -2.12 -12.16
C GLY A 27 8.99 -1.18 -11.98
N SER A 28 9.01 -0.35 -10.94
CA SER A 28 10.20 0.43 -10.56
C SER A 28 11.39 -0.48 -10.23
N VAL A 29 12.62 0.04 -10.33
CA VAL A 29 13.85 -0.73 -10.00
C VAL A 29 13.79 -1.24 -8.55
N ALA A 30 13.27 -0.42 -7.63
CA ALA A 30 13.11 -0.80 -6.23
C ALA A 30 12.07 -1.90 -6.03
N ASP A 31 10.98 -1.86 -6.79
CA ASP A 31 9.96 -2.92 -6.78
C ASP A 31 10.53 -4.24 -7.31
N LYS A 32 11.20 -4.22 -8.47
CA LYS A 32 11.86 -5.40 -9.06
C LYS A 32 12.89 -6.01 -8.12
N ARG A 33 13.67 -5.20 -7.41
CA ARG A 33 14.62 -5.67 -6.38
C ARG A 33 13.92 -6.35 -5.20
N LYS A 34 12.76 -5.87 -4.76
CA LYS A 34 11.96 -6.49 -3.69
C LYS A 34 11.16 -7.71 -4.16
N ASN A 35 10.85 -7.77 -5.45
CA ASN A 35 10.04 -8.79 -6.09
C ASN A 35 10.78 -9.48 -7.25
N PRO A 36 11.91 -10.17 -6.98
CA PRO A 36 12.61 -10.89 -8.03
C PRO A 36 11.85 -12.17 -8.44
N PRO A 37 11.91 -12.60 -9.71
CA PRO A 37 11.13 -13.71 -10.24
C PRO A 37 11.37 -15.07 -9.57
N TRP A 38 12.56 -15.31 -9.03
CA TRP A 38 12.95 -16.60 -8.45
C TRP A 38 12.53 -16.77 -6.99
N ILE A 39 12.11 -15.71 -6.30
CA ILE A 39 11.70 -15.80 -4.89
C ILE A 39 10.26 -16.28 -4.81
N ARG A 40 10.08 -17.50 -4.31
CA ARG A 40 8.77 -18.05 -3.94
C ARG A 40 8.54 -17.77 -2.45
N ARG A 41 7.49 -17.01 -2.14
CA ARG A 41 7.10 -16.66 -0.76
C ARG A 41 5.64 -16.97 -0.53
N ARG A 42 5.26 -17.23 0.72
CA ARG A 42 3.84 -17.36 1.08
C ARG A 42 3.11 -16.05 0.75
N PRO A 43 1.98 -16.09 0.01
CA PRO A 43 1.22 -14.89 -0.28
C PRO A 43 0.67 -14.31 1.02
N VAL A 44 0.67 -12.97 1.12
CA VAL A 44 -0.03 -12.26 2.19
C VAL A 44 -1.45 -12.05 1.71
N VAL A 45 -2.37 -12.88 2.19
CA VAL A 45 -3.79 -12.76 1.87
C VAL A 45 -4.36 -11.72 2.81
N VAL A 46 -4.81 -10.59 2.26
CA VAL A 46 -5.48 -9.52 3.01
C VAL A 46 -6.81 -9.29 2.34
N GLU A 47 -7.89 -9.47 3.11
CA GLU A 47 -9.23 -9.09 2.68
C GLU A 47 -9.41 -7.59 2.91
N PRO A 48 -9.76 -6.81 1.86
CA PRO A 48 -10.05 -5.40 2.03
C PRO A 48 -11.24 -5.21 2.98
N ILE A 49 -11.12 -4.26 3.90
CA ILE A 49 -12.24 -3.84 4.75
C ILE A 49 -13.33 -3.24 3.84
N SER A 50 -14.60 -3.45 4.20
CA SER A 50 -15.74 -2.91 3.45
C SER A 50 -15.69 -1.38 3.41
N ASP A 51 -16.29 -0.76 2.40
CA ASP A 51 -16.32 0.70 2.31
C ASP A 51 -17.19 1.33 3.42
N GLU A 52 -18.15 0.59 3.98
CA GLU A 52 -19.04 1.03 5.06
C GLU A 52 -18.32 1.03 6.42
N ASP A 53 -17.45 0.05 6.64
CA ASP A 53 -16.68 -0.10 7.89
C ASP A 53 -15.39 0.75 7.90
N TRP A 54 -15.09 1.45 6.81
CA TRP A 54 -13.86 2.22 6.66
C TRP A 54 -14.00 3.64 7.22
N TYR A 55 -13.25 3.95 8.27
CA TYR A 55 -13.35 5.23 8.99
C TYR A 55 -12.12 6.15 8.86
N LEU A 56 -11.06 5.76 8.15
CA LEU A 56 -9.81 6.53 8.08
C LEU A 56 -9.66 7.29 6.75
N PHE A 57 -9.61 8.62 6.79
CA PHE A 57 -9.54 9.46 5.60
C PHE A 57 -8.29 10.34 5.59
N CYS A 58 -7.89 10.79 4.40
CA CYS A 58 -6.78 11.73 4.27
C CYS A 58 -7.13 13.04 4.98
N GLY A 59 -6.23 13.53 5.83
CA GLY A 59 -6.41 14.74 6.63
C GLY A 59 -6.74 14.47 8.11
N ASP A 60 -7.21 13.27 8.44
CA ASP A 60 -7.52 12.89 9.82
C ASP A 60 -6.25 12.90 10.69
N THR A 61 -6.41 13.27 11.96
CA THR A 61 -5.34 13.17 12.96
C THR A 61 -5.54 11.89 13.74
N VAL A 62 -4.56 10.99 13.69
CA VAL A 62 -4.63 9.64 14.26
C VAL A 62 -3.47 9.41 15.22
N GLU A 63 -3.68 8.54 16.20
CA GLU A 63 -2.65 8.08 17.12
C GLU A 63 -2.27 6.63 16.81
N ILE A 64 -0.98 6.32 16.86
CA ILE A 64 -0.50 4.95 16.70
C ILE A 64 -0.60 4.23 18.04
N LEU A 65 -1.38 3.14 18.09
CA LEU A 65 -1.57 2.36 19.32
C LEU A 65 -0.41 1.38 19.58
N GLU A 66 0.15 0.77 18.53
CA GLU A 66 1.18 -0.27 18.66
C GLU A 66 2.31 -0.11 17.63
N GLY A 67 3.48 -0.67 17.95
CA GLY A 67 4.65 -0.71 17.08
C GLY A 67 5.71 0.34 17.41
N LYS A 68 6.63 0.58 16.47
CA LYS A 68 7.81 1.44 16.67
C LYS A 68 7.47 2.89 17.06
N ASP A 69 6.37 3.40 16.53
CA ASP A 69 5.92 4.79 16.71
C ASP A 69 4.69 4.89 17.61
N ALA A 70 4.45 3.91 18.50
CA ALA A 70 3.33 3.92 19.44
C ALA A 70 3.29 5.19 20.32
N GLY A 71 2.08 5.70 20.56
CA GLY A 71 1.80 6.94 21.31
C GLY A 71 2.04 8.23 20.53
N LYS A 72 2.54 8.16 19.29
CA LYS A 72 2.70 9.35 18.44
C LYS A 72 1.42 9.63 17.67
N GLN A 73 1.11 10.92 17.54
CA GLN A 73 0.02 11.42 16.72
C GLN A 73 0.55 11.96 15.39
N GLY A 74 -0.24 11.82 14.33
CA GLY A 74 0.10 12.37 13.02
C GLY A 74 -1.10 12.46 12.10
N LYS A 75 -0.93 13.20 10.99
CA LYS A 75 -1.98 13.34 9.96
C LYS A 75 -1.89 12.23 8.92
N VAL A 76 -3.04 11.69 8.53
CA VAL A 76 -3.13 10.73 7.43
C VAL A 76 -2.88 11.43 6.10
N VAL A 77 -1.88 10.97 5.36
CA VAL A 77 -1.46 11.54 4.06
C VAL A 77 -1.98 10.70 2.89
N GLN A 78 -2.00 9.37 3.05
CA GLN A 78 -2.43 8.45 1.99
C GLN A 78 -3.16 7.25 2.59
N VAL A 79 -4.20 6.80 1.90
CA VAL A 79 -4.97 5.60 2.23
C VAL A 79 -4.95 4.64 1.04
N ILE A 80 -4.65 3.37 1.28
CA ILE A 80 -4.62 2.30 0.28
C ILE A 80 -5.57 1.19 0.75
N ARG A 81 -6.84 1.30 0.37
CA ARG A 81 -7.92 0.40 0.82
C ARG A 81 -7.75 -1.05 0.40
N GLN A 82 -7.22 -1.30 -0.80
CA GLN A 82 -7.03 -2.67 -1.32
C GLN A 82 -6.07 -3.52 -0.47
N ARG A 83 -5.32 -2.89 0.45
CA ARG A 83 -4.34 -3.54 1.33
C ARG A 83 -4.55 -3.20 2.80
N ASN A 84 -5.58 -2.42 3.12
CA ASN A 84 -5.81 -1.83 4.44
C ASN A 84 -4.59 -1.06 4.98
N TRP A 85 -3.88 -0.31 4.13
CA TRP A 85 -2.72 0.49 4.54
C TRP A 85 -3.08 1.96 4.68
N VAL A 86 -2.51 2.58 5.71
CA VAL A 86 -2.60 4.02 5.96
C VAL A 86 -1.18 4.56 6.16
N VAL A 87 -0.89 5.68 5.49
CA VAL A 87 0.38 6.38 5.59
C VAL A 87 0.16 7.64 6.41
N VAL A 88 0.85 7.71 7.54
CA VAL A 88 0.81 8.88 8.43
C VAL A 88 2.05 9.71 8.20
N GLY A 89 1.88 11.03 8.07
CA GLY A 89 2.96 11.96 7.78
C GLY A 89 4.01 11.97 8.90
N GLY A 90 5.29 11.85 8.52
CA GLY A 90 6.42 11.91 9.45
C GLY A 90 6.66 10.64 10.28
N LEU A 91 5.80 9.63 10.19
CA LEU A 91 5.92 8.38 10.93
C LEU A 91 6.38 7.24 10.01
N ASN A 92 6.98 6.20 10.59
CA ASN A 92 7.56 5.06 9.86
C ASN A 92 8.52 5.47 8.72
N THR A 93 9.26 6.57 8.92
CA THR A 93 10.22 7.11 7.95
C THR A 93 11.58 6.42 8.07
N HIS A 94 12.28 6.31 6.94
CA HIS A 94 13.65 5.82 6.87
C HIS A 94 14.44 6.65 5.87
N TYR A 95 15.73 6.84 6.14
CA TYR A 95 16.63 7.50 5.19
C TYR A 95 16.77 6.65 3.93
N ARG A 96 16.62 7.28 2.78
CA ARG A 96 16.85 6.68 1.48
C ARG A 96 17.83 7.53 0.72
N TYR A 97 19.04 7.00 0.52
CA TYR A 97 20.03 7.60 -0.36
C TYR A 97 19.56 7.39 -1.80
N ILE A 98 19.53 8.47 -2.58
CA ILE A 98 19.13 8.48 -4.00
C ILE A 98 20.39 8.54 -4.86
#